data_AF-A0A252CWD0-F1
#
_entry.id   AF-A0A252CWD0-F1
#
_cell.length_a   1.000
_cell.length_b   1.000
_cell.length_c   1.000
_cell.angle_alpha   90.00
_cell.angle_beta   90.00
_cell.angle_gamma   90.00
#
_symmetry.space_group_name_H-M   'P 1'
#
loop_
_entity.id
_entity.type
_entity.pdbx_description
1 polymer ?
#
loop_
_entity_poly.entity_id
_entity_poly.type
_entity_poly.pdbx_seq_one_letter_code
_entity_poly.pdbx_strand_id
1 'polypeptide(L)'
;MPKLQKYFISDAAFDKFYFRSTAGLYNSIGSAVTGIYPAPDNEKDLPEYTLKNLLHKGLLIKLSAIVVVNTKKRSIDLLCNRLVFPTILDTALGKSFSITGGASGQIKSLNQQLKQVSRG
;
A
#
# COMPACT_ATOMS: atom_id res chain seq x y z
N MET A 1 -0.66 13.15 -12.95
CA MET A 1 -1.03 12.69 -11.59
C MET A 1 -1.64 11.31 -11.71
N PRO A 2 -1.19 10.27 -10.99
CA PRO A 2 -1.85 8.97 -11.05
C PRO A 2 -3.27 9.18 -10.50
N LYS A 3 -4.28 8.88 -11.32
CA LYS A 3 -5.70 8.98 -10.98
C LYS A 3 -5.94 8.30 -9.63
N LEU A 4 -6.77 8.93 -8.79
CA LEU A 4 -7.16 8.42 -7.47
C LEU A 4 -7.29 6.90 -7.51
N GLN A 5 -6.40 6.21 -6.80
CA GLN A 5 -6.47 4.77 -6.66
C GLN A 5 -7.75 4.44 -5.89
N LYS A 6 -8.74 3.93 -6.62
CA LYS A 6 -9.98 3.41 -6.06
C LYS A 6 -9.73 2.01 -5.52
N TYR A 7 -10.30 1.72 -4.36
CA TYR A 7 -10.20 0.45 -3.67
C TYR A 7 -11.58 -0.19 -3.57
N PHE A 8 -11.62 -1.51 -3.54
CA PHE A 8 -12.78 -2.28 -3.13
C PHE A 8 -12.53 -2.89 -1.77
N ILE A 9 -13.62 -3.11 -1.04
CA ILE A 9 -13.62 -3.80 0.25
C ILE A 9 -14.53 -4.99 0.09
N SER A 10 -14.02 -6.19 0.33
CA SER A 10 -14.79 -7.43 0.11
C SER A 10 -15.38 -8.09 1.32
N ASP A 11 -15.22 -7.48 2.49
CA ASP A 11 -15.77 -8.01 3.72
C ASP A 11 -16.40 -6.89 4.54
N ALA A 12 -17.54 -7.19 5.19
CA ALA A 12 -18.18 -6.33 6.16
C ALA A 12 -17.26 -6.05 7.37
N ALA A 13 -16.31 -6.95 7.65
CA ALA A 13 -15.25 -6.74 8.64
C ALA A 13 -14.15 -5.78 8.18
N PHE A 14 -14.14 -5.39 6.90
CA PHE A 14 -13.10 -4.55 6.28
C PHE A 14 -11.70 -5.20 6.26
N ASP A 15 -11.63 -6.53 6.18
CA ASP A 15 -10.37 -7.26 6.31
C ASP A 15 -9.62 -7.44 4.98
N LYS A 16 -10.31 -7.34 3.84
CA LYS A 16 -9.74 -7.53 2.51
C LYS A 16 -9.89 -6.27 1.66
N PHE A 17 -8.76 -5.71 1.26
CA PHE A 17 -8.70 -4.53 0.39
C PHE A 17 -8.19 -4.91 -0.98
N TYR A 18 -8.91 -4.50 -2.01
CA TYR A 18 -8.49 -4.71 -3.39
C TYR A 18 -8.21 -3.40 -4.13
N PHE A 19 -7.16 -3.39 -4.93
CA PHE A 19 -6.99 -2.37 -5.95
C PHE A 19 -7.81 -2.71 -7.19
N ARG A 20 -8.51 -1.70 -7.73
CA ARG A 20 -9.21 -1.83 -9.03
C ARG A 20 -8.26 -2.06 -10.20
N SER A 21 -7.00 -1.66 -10.07
CA SER A 21 -5.97 -1.80 -11.10
C SER A 21 -4.68 -2.28 -10.47
N THR A 22 -3.99 -3.22 -11.11
CA THR A 22 -2.72 -3.79 -10.64
C THR A 22 -1.68 -2.69 -10.48
N ALA A 23 -1.47 -2.23 -9.25
CA ALA A 23 -0.36 -1.37 -8.93
C ALA A 23 0.90 -2.25 -8.85
N GLY A 24 1.78 -2.16 -9.84
CA GLY A 24 2.97 -3.04 -9.95
C GLY A 24 3.82 -3.08 -8.67
N LEU A 25 3.82 -1.99 -7.91
CA LEU A 25 4.50 -1.88 -6.61
C LEU A 25 4.04 -2.97 -5.64
N TYR A 26 2.73 -3.22 -5.56
CA TYR A 26 2.14 -4.16 -4.61
C TYR A 26 2.24 -5.60 -5.11
N ASN A 27 2.18 -5.80 -6.43
CA ASN A 27 2.38 -7.12 -7.03
C ASN A 27 3.81 -7.65 -6.81
N SER A 28 4.81 -6.76 -6.78
CA SER A 28 6.22 -7.13 -6.60
C SER A 28 6.63 -7.31 -5.12
N ILE A 29 6.13 -6.45 -4.22
CA ILE A 29 6.37 -6.60 -2.77
C ILE A 29 5.62 -7.82 -2.21
N GLY A 30 4.50 -8.18 -2.83
CA GLY A 30 3.63 -9.27 -2.44
C GLY A 30 2.39 -8.75 -1.72
N SER A 31 1.22 -9.01 -2.29
CA SER A 31 -0.08 -8.60 -1.74
C SER A 31 -0.31 -9.09 -0.31
N ALA A 32 0.24 -10.26 0.05
CA ALA A 32 0.18 -10.80 1.42
C ALA A 32 0.97 -9.97 2.46
N VAL A 33 2.03 -9.27 2.02
CA VAL A 33 2.85 -8.42 2.90
C VAL A 33 2.10 -7.12 3.23
N THR A 34 1.41 -6.56 2.24
CA THR A 34 0.68 -5.29 2.39
C THR A 34 -0.78 -5.48 2.81
N GLY A 35 -1.32 -6.70 2.68
CA GLY A 35 -2.74 -6.99 2.91
C GLY A 35 -3.65 -6.35 1.86
N ILE A 36 -3.09 -5.97 0.71
CA ILE A 36 -3.81 -5.34 -0.39
C ILE A 36 -3.56 -6.13 -1.67
N TYR A 37 -4.64 -6.54 -2.32
CA TYR A 37 -4.60 -7.48 -3.44
C TYR A 37 -5.14 -6.86 -4.73
N PRO A 38 -4.79 -7.37 -5.92
CA PRO A 38 -5.53 -7.01 -7.13
C PRO A 38 -6.97 -7.55 -7.04
N ALA A 39 -7.96 -6.76 -7.46
CA ALA A 39 -9.36 -7.19 -7.45
C ALA A 39 -9.60 -8.32 -8.48
N PRO A 40 -10.10 -9.50 -8.06
CA PRO A 40 -10.60 -10.50 -9.00
C PRO A 40 -11.91 -10.02 -9.64
N ASP A 41 -12.30 -10.61 -10.78
CA ASP A 41 -13.40 -10.11 -11.60
C ASP A 41 -14.74 -10.07 -10.86
N ASN A 42 -14.99 -11.01 -9.96
CA ASN A 42 -16.21 -11.12 -9.15
C ASN A 42 -16.32 -10.07 -8.03
N GLU A 43 -15.21 -9.44 -7.63
CA GLU A 43 -15.19 -8.41 -6.56
C GLU A 43 -15.34 -6.99 -7.12
N LYS A 44 -15.35 -6.85 -8.46
CA LYS A 44 -15.48 -5.55 -9.14
C LYS A 44 -16.86 -4.92 -8.98
N ASP A 45 -17.87 -5.72 -8.65
CA ASP A 45 -19.25 -5.29 -8.44
C ASP A 45 -19.52 -4.77 -7.02
N LEU A 46 -18.55 -4.94 -6.10
CA LEU A 46 -18.65 -4.44 -4.74
C LEU A 46 -18.50 -2.92 -4.64
N PRO A 47 -19.02 -2.31 -3.55
CA PRO A 47 -18.93 -0.87 -3.34
C PRO A 47 -17.47 -0.36 -3.32
N GLU A 48 -17.25 0.72 -4.06
CA GLU A 48 -15.96 1.39 -4.17
C GLU A 48 -15.72 2.36 -3.02
N TYR A 49 -14.50 2.35 -2.51
CA TYR A 49 -14.03 3.30 -1.51
C TYR A 49 -12.80 4.07 -2.00
N THR A 50 -12.74 5.34 -1.62
CA THR A 50 -11.58 6.18 -1.90
C THR A 50 -10.49 5.94 -0.87
N LEU A 51 -9.23 5.99 -1.31
CA LEU A 51 -8.06 5.90 -0.42
C LEU A 51 -8.15 6.87 0.76
N LYS A 52 -8.62 8.10 0.52
CA LYS A 52 -8.78 9.13 1.56
C LYS A 52 -9.72 8.68 2.67
N ASN A 53 -10.85 8.05 2.32
CA ASN A 53 -11.81 7.56 3.30
C ASN A 53 -11.22 6.40 4.13
N LEU A 54 -10.52 5.47 3.47
CA LEU A 54 -9.88 4.33 4.14
C LEU A 54 -8.76 4.74 5.10
N LEU A 55 -7.95 5.73 4.71
CA LEU A 55 -6.93 6.32 5.57
C LEU A 55 -7.54 7.07 6.76
N HIS A 56 -8.64 7.82 6.55
CA HIS A 56 -9.32 8.56 7.61
C HIS A 56 -9.93 7.61 8.65
N LYS A 57 -10.55 6.51 8.19
CA LYS A 57 -11.09 5.46 9.07
C LYS A 57 -10.01 4.63 9.77
N GLY A 58 -8.73 4.82 9.43
CA GLY A 58 -7.61 4.05 9.99
C GLY A 58 -7.61 2.57 9.57
N LEU A 59 -8.29 2.23 8.49
CA LEU A 59 -8.33 0.87 7.93
C LEU A 59 -7.09 0.59 7.08
N LEU A 60 -6.65 1.60 6.33
CA LEU A 60 -5.36 1.61 5.67
C LEU A 60 -4.40 2.51 6.44
N ILE A 61 -3.14 2.09 6.50
CA ILE A 61 -2.04 2.84 7.09
C ILE A 61 -1.03 3.18 6.00
N LYS A 62 -0.60 4.43 6.01
CA LYS A 62 0.44 4.93 5.11
C LYS A 62 1.81 4.82 5.77
N LEU A 63 2.73 4.17 5.08
CA LEU A 63 4.12 3.99 5.44
C LEU A 63 5.00 4.75 4.47
N SER A 64 6.09 5.32 4.97
CA SER A 64 7.17 5.84 4.15
C SER A 64 8.26 4.76 4.07
N ALA A 65 8.50 4.25 2.88
CA ALA A 65 9.57 3.29 2.62
C ALA A 65 10.74 3.99 1.96
N ILE A 66 11.94 3.85 2.53
CA ILE A 66 13.18 4.25 1.88
C ILE A 66 13.66 3.09 1.04
N VAL A 67 13.76 3.33 -0.25
CA VAL A 67 14.15 2.37 -1.27
C VAL A 67 15.44 2.77 -1.94
N VAL A 68 16.20 1.78 -2.42
CA VAL A 68 17.38 2.02 -3.26
C VAL A 68 17.06 1.62 -4.70
N VAL A 69 17.16 2.58 -5.61
CA VAL A 69 16.95 2.44 -7.06
C VAL A 69 18.24 2.85 -7.75
N ASN A 70 18.87 1.95 -8.51
CA ASN A 70 20.13 2.22 -9.23
C ASN A 70 21.13 2.99 -8.37
N THR A 71 21.45 2.42 -7.20
CA THR A 71 22.34 2.97 -6.14
C THR A 71 21.90 4.27 -5.45
N LYS A 72 20.78 4.88 -5.84
CA LYS A 72 20.24 6.09 -5.21
C LYS A 72 19.11 5.77 -4.23
N LYS A 73 19.15 6.37 -3.04
CA LYS A 73 18.05 6.30 -2.08
C LYS A 73 16.89 7.19 -2.53
N ARG A 74 15.66 6.69 -2.43
CA ARG A 74 14.42 7.43 -2.67
C ARG A 74 13.40 7.07 -1.59
N SER A 75 12.48 7.99 -1.31
CA SER A 75 11.31 7.69 -0.47
C SER A 75 10.13 7.37 -1.38
N ILE A 76 9.41 6.30 -1.08
CA ILE A 76 8.12 5.97 -1.69
C ILE A 76 7.08 5.78 -0.60
N ASP A 77 5.85 6.07 -0.94
CA ASP A 77 4.72 5.81 -0.05
C ASP A 77 4.21 4.39 -0.29
N LEU A 78 4.13 3.60 0.76
CA LEU A 78 3.53 2.27 0.77
C LEU A 78 2.24 2.31 1.59
N LEU A 79 1.22 1.60 1.13
CA LEU A 79 -0.02 1.43 1.86
C LEU A 79 -0.09 0.01 2.40
N CYS A 80 -0.68 -0.13 3.58
CA CYS A 80 -0.91 -1.43 4.17
C CYS A 80 -2.25 -1.48 4.89
N ASN A 81 -2.83 -2.66 4.92
CA ASN A 81 -3.95 -2.95 5.81
C ASN A 81 -3.48 -2.85 7.27
N ARG A 82 -4.29 -2.22 8.12
CA ARG A 82 -4.06 -2.16 9.57
C ARG A 82 -3.81 -3.54 10.19
N LEU A 83 -4.45 -4.60 9.69
CA LEU A 83 -4.29 -5.94 10.25
C LEU A 83 -2.87 -6.50 10.07
N VAL A 84 -2.20 -6.18 8.96
CA VAL A 84 -0.83 -6.63 8.68
C VAL A 84 0.23 -5.63 9.13
N PHE A 85 -0.18 -4.45 9.61
CA PHE A 85 0.73 -3.40 10.08
C PHE A 85 1.71 -3.86 11.16
N PRO A 86 1.33 -4.70 12.16
CA PRO A 86 2.29 -5.19 13.14
C PRO A 86 3.46 -5.97 12.53
N THR A 87 3.22 -6.66 11.42
CA THR A 87 4.20 -7.57 10.79
C THR A 87 4.85 -6.97 9.54
N ILE A 88 4.30 -5.89 8.97
CA ILE A 88 4.78 -5.36 7.70
C ILE A 88 6.20 -4.78 7.79
N LEU A 89 6.56 -4.21 8.93
CA LEU A 89 7.89 -3.60 9.12
C LEU A 89 8.99 -4.66 8.97
N ASP A 90 8.76 -5.87 9.48
CA ASP A 90 9.71 -6.98 9.37
C ASP A 90 9.60 -7.68 8.01
N THR A 91 8.38 -7.91 7.51
CA THR A 91 8.14 -8.72 6.30
C THR A 91 8.41 -7.98 5.00
N ALA A 92 8.30 -6.64 4.98
CA ALA A 92 8.58 -5.81 3.81
C ALA A 92 10.05 -5.37 3.73
N LEU A 93 10.83 -5.48 4.81
CA LEU A 93 12.24 -5.12 4.82
C LEU A 93 13.03 -6.05 3.88
N GLY A 94 13.87 -5.48 3.02
CA GLY A 94 14.69 -6.24 2.07
C GLY A 94 13.93 -6.80 0.86
N LYS A 95 12.59 -6.67 0.81
CA LYS A 95 11.81 -7.05 -0.37
C LYS A 95 12.14 -6.17 -1.56
N SER A 96 12.18 -6.80 -2.73
CA SER A 96 12.26 -6.10 -4.00
C SER A 96 10.89 -5.52 -4.37
N PHE A 97 10.90 -4.36 -5.03
CA PHE A 97 9.71 -3.75 -5.58
C PHE A 97 9.95 -3.31 -7.03
N SER A 98 8.88 -3.17 -7.79
CA SER A 98 8.88 -2.68 -9.16
C SER A 98 7.60 -1.87 -9.40
N ILE A 99 7.74 -0.63 -9.85
CA ILE A 99 6.60 0.21 -10.22
C ILE A 99 6.36 0.03 -11.71
N THR A 100 5.12 -0.29 -12.11
CA THR A 100 4.76 -0.44 -13.55
C THR A 100 5.15 0.81 -14.33
N GLY A 101 6.00 0.66 -15.35
CA GLY A 101 6.51 1.78 -16.16
C GLY A 101 7.46 2.72 -15.42
N GLY A 102 8.01 2.30 -14.29
CA GLY A 102 8.83 3.14 -13.41
C GLY A 102 10.07 2.43 -12.88
N ALA A 103 10.45 2.77 -11.64
CA ALA A 103 11.65 2.28 -10.99
C ALA A 103 11.42 0.93 -10.28
N SER A 104 12.46 0.10 -10.28
CA SER A 104 12.57 -1.09 -9.44
C SER A 104 13.75 -0.95 -8.46
N GLY A 105 13.68 -1.69 -7.35
CA GLY A 105 14.71 -1.60 -6.31
C GLY A 105 14.40 -2.47 -5.11
N GLN A 106 15.05 -2.19 -3.99
CA GLN A 106 14.83 -2.87 -2.71
C GLN A 106 14.41 -1.90 -1.62
N ILE A 107 13.53 -2.35 -0.73
CA ILE A 107 13.16 -1.61 0.48
C ILE A 107 14.26 -1.79 1.52
N LYS A 108 14.87 -0.68 1.95
CA LYS A 108 15.94 -0.66 2.95
C LYS A 108 15.48 -0.21 4.33
N SER A 109 14.42 0.60 4.39
CA SER A 109 13.75 0.91 5.66
C SER A 109 12.28 1.21 5.41
N LEU A 110 11.47 0.99 6.44
CA LEU A 110 10.07 1.40 6.49
C LEU A 110 9.84 2.14 7.80
N ASN A 111 9.17 3.29 7.72
CA ASN A 111 8.73 4.04 8.87
C ASN A 111 7.24 4.34 8.72
N GLN A 112 6.50 4.29 9.82
CA GLN A 112 5.14 4.81 9.81
C GLN A 112 5.19 6.31 9.57
N GLN A 113 4.41 6.79 8.59
CA GLN A 113 4.20 8.22 8.41
C GLN A 113 3.25 8.68 9.52
N LEU A 114 3.79 8.99 10.70
CA LEU A 114 3.05 9.73 11.72
C LEU A 114 2.79 11.12 11.14
N LYS A 115 1.55 11.39 10.73
CA LYS A 115 1.14 12.78 10.56
C LYS A 115 1.17 13.40 11.94
N GLN A 116 2.23 14.16 12.22
CA GLN A 116 2.18 15.18 13.26
C GLN A 116 1.05 16.13 12.85
N VAL A 117 -0.12 15.99 13.48
CA VAL A 117 -1.15 17.01 13.41
C VAL A 117 -0.61 18.15 14.26
N SER A 118 0.14 19.06 13.64
CA SER A 118 0.51 20.33 14.26
C SER A 118 -0.80 21.06 14.58
N ARG A 119 -1.16 21.12 15.86
CA ARG A 119 -2.19 22.02 16.37
C ARG A 119 -1.57 23.42 16.38
N GLY A 120 -1.70 24.12 15.26
CA GLY A 120 -1.48 25.57 15.15
C GLY A 120 -2.83 26.24 15.07
#